data_AF-A0ABD2N334-F1
#
_entry.id   AF-A0ABD2N334-F1
#
_cell.length_a   1.000
_cell.length_b   1.000
_cell.length_c   1.000
_cell.angle_alpha   90.00
_cell.angle_beta   90.00
_cell.angle_gamma   90.00
#
_symmetry.space_group_name_H-M   'P 1'
#
loop_
_entity.id
_entity.type
_entity.pdbx_description
1 polymer ?
#
loop_
_entity_poly.entity_id
_entity_poly.type
_entity_poly.pdbx_seq_one_letter_code
_entity_poly.pdbx_strand_id
1 'polypeptide(L)' 'YNTYTFNGSTHSEKVPDEILSVRYEDGKWSKPYYDCGGGNIWMLTYTVPFFGYLNNNYFF' A
#
# COMPACT_ATOMS: atom_id res chain seq x y z
N TYR A 1 -0.81 3.01 -13.16
CA TYR A 1 -0.90 3.27 -14.61
C TYR A 1 -0.06 2.21 -15.32
N ASN A 2 -0.68 1.15 -15.84
CA ASN A 2 0.00 0.16 -16.66
C ASN A 2 -0.38 0.41 -18.13
N THR A 3 0.60 0.34 -19.03
CA THR A 3 0.37 0.50 -20.48
C THR A 3 0.69 -0.84 -21.12
N TYR A 4 -0.33 -1.56 -21.59
CA TYR A 4 -0.13 -2.84 -22.26
C TYR A 4 -0.03 -2.58 -23.77
N THR A 5 1.20 -2.51 -24.30
CA THR A 5 1.41 -2.40 -25.74
C THR A 5 1.44 -3.79 -26.36
N PHE A 6 0.28 -4.28 -26.82
CA PHE A 6 0.26 -5.35 -27.81
C PHE A 6 0.29 -4.69 -29.20
N ASN A 7 1.44 -4.80 -29.88
CA ASN A 7 1.81 -4.15 -31.14
C ASN A 7 2.07 -2.63 -31.02
N GLY A 8 3.36 -2.25 -31.09
CA GLY A 8 3.93 -0.96 -30.71
C GLY A 8 3.57 0.28 -31.56
N SER A 9 2.34 0.39 -32.07
CA SER A 9 1.86 1.56 -32.81
C SER A 9 0.54 2.14 -32.31
N THR A 10 -0.13 1.51 -31.34
CA THR A 10 -1.38 2.02 -30.75
C THR A 10 -1.23 2.20 -29.25
N HIS A 11 -1.36 3.44 -28.78
CA HIS A 11 -1.54 3.71 -27.35
C HIS A 11 -2.95 3.23 -26.97
N SER A 12 -3.05 2.24 -26.08
CA SER A 12 -4.34 1.92 -25.46
C SER A 12 -4.77 3.09 -24.58
N GLU A 13 -6.08 3.30 -24.44
CA GLU A 13 -6.59 4.24 -23.45
C GLU A 13 -6.05 3.91 -22.07
N LYS A 14 -5.68 4.94 -21.30
CA LYS A 14 -5.24 4.77 -19.92
C LYS A 14 -6.45 4.39 -19.08
N VAL A 15 -6.64 3.10 -18.87
CA VAL A 15 -7.60 2.61 -17.89
C VAL A 15 -6.97 2.77 -16.50
N PRO A 16 -7.59 3.50 -15.56
CA PRO A 16 -7.15 3.50 -14.19
C PRO A 16 -7.36 2.08 -13.63
N ASP A 17 -6.27 1.43 -13.21
CA ASP A 17 -6.40 0.21 -12.42
C ASP A 17 -7.08 0.61 -11.11
N GLU A 18 -8.21 -0.02 -10.76
CA GLU A 18 -8.78 0.04 -9.41
C GLU A 18 -7.85 -0.73 -8.46
N ILE A 19 -6.70 -0.12 -8.17
CA ILE A 19 -5.79 -0.59 -7.15
C ILE A 19 -6.31 -0.09 -5.82
N LEU A 20 -6.49 -1.00 -4.86
CA LEU A 20 -6.68 -0.64 -3.45
C LEU A 20 -5.35 -0.06 -2.94
N SER A 21 -5.06 1.17 -3.37
CA SER A 21 -3.85 1.88 -3.01
C SER A 21 -4.02 2.47 -1.63
N VAL A 22 -3.16 2.05 -0.72
CA VAL A 22 -3.09 2.56 0.64
C VAL A 22 -2.68 4.04 0.61
N ARG A 23 -3.49 4.89 1.22
CA ARG A 23 -3.23 6.33 1.34
C ARG A 23 -2.64 6.67 2.70
N TYR A 24 -2.14 7.89 2.84
CA TYR A 24 -1.60 8.35 4.11
C TYR A 24 -2.66 8.25 5.20
N GLU A 25 -3.87 8.72 4.93
CA GLU A 25 -5.02 8.76 5.86
C GLU A 25 -5.56 7.40 6.32
N ASP A 26 -5.19 6.30 5.66
CA ASP A 26 -5.66 4.95 6.03
C ASP A 26 -4.94 4.38 7.24
N GLY A 27 -3.82 5.01 7.64
CA GLY A 27 -3.04 4.62 8.80
C GLY A 27 -3.60 5.09 10.13
N LYS A 28 -3.06 4.54 11.21
CA LYS A 28 -3.34 4.94 12.58
C LYS A 28 -2.06 5.09 13.37
N TRP A 29 -2.00 6.16 14.15
CA TRP A 29 -0.98 6.35 15.17
C TRP A 29 -1.33 5.55 16.42
N SER A 30 -0.32 4.89 16.99
CA SER A 30 -0.40 4.36 18.34
C SER A 30 -0.48 5.50 19.37
N LYS A 31 -0.94 5.17 20.58
CA LYS A 31 -0.59 6.00 21.74
C LYS A 31 0.92 5.92 21.97
N PRO A 32 1.56 6.95 22.55
CA PRO A 32 2.96 6.84 22.95
C PRO A 32 3.16 5.64 23.89
N TYR A 33 4.21 4.86 23.65
CA TYR A 33 4.59 3.73 24.50
C TYR A 33 6.11 3.64 24.62
N TYR A 34 6.58 2.99 25.69
CA TYR A 34 7.99 2.70 25.88
C TYR A 34 8.29 1.29 25.34
N ASP A 35 9.22 1.20 24.40
CA ASP A 35 9.51 -0.04 23.67
C ASP A 35 10.50 -0.94 24.43
N CYS A 36 9.99 -1.67 25.43
CA CYS A 36 10.74 -2.62 26.25
C CYS A 36 11.05 -3.90 25.46
N GLY A 37 12.24 -4.01 24.88
CA GLY A 37 12.66 -5.21 24.12
C GLY A 37 13.11 -4.94 22.69
N GLY A 38 12.92 -3.72 22.20
CA GLY A 38 13.60 -3.19 21.03
C GLY A 38 14.65 -2.17 21.44
N GLY A 39 14.35 -0.89 21.23
CA GLY A 39 15.29 0.21 21.46
C GLY A 39 15.40 0.71 22.90
N ASN A 40 14.49 0.32 23.79
CA ASN A 40 14.35 0.88 25.13
C ASN A 40 14.24 2.42 25.11
N ILE A 41 13.35 2.93 24.25
CA ILE A 41 13.06 4.34 24.07
C ILE A 41 11.54 4.58 23.97
N TRP A 42 11.12 5.83 24.18
CA TRP A 42 9.74 6.24 23.92
C TRP A 42 9.47 6.32 22.41
N MET A 43 8.36 5.73 21.98
CA MET A 43 8.01 5.60 20.56
C MET A 43 6.55 5.95 20.29
N LEU A 44 6.32 6.38 19.04
CA LEU A 44 5.01 6.43 18.40
C LEU A 44 5.11 5.64 17.09
N THR A 45 4.11 4.80 16.83
CA THR A 45 4.10 3.93 15.66
C THR A 45 2.95 4.31 14.74
N TYR A 46 3.24 4.52 13.46
CA TYR A 46 2.22 4.65 12.42
C TYR A 46 2.04 3.31 11.73
N THR A 47 0.85 2.74 11.83
CA THR A 47 0.52 1.44 11.24
C THR A 47 -0.48 1.62 10.12
N VAL A 48 -0.22 1.00 8.98
CA VAL A 48 -1.11 1.02 7.82
C VAL A 48 -1.26 -0.40 7.26
N PRO A 49 -2.48 -0.87 6.96
CA PRO A 49 -2.66 -2.18 6.33
C PRO A 49 -2.09 -2.18 4.91
N PHE A 50 -1.59 -3.33 4.47
CA PHE A 50 -1.25 -3.57 3.06
C PHE A 50 -1.95 -4.84 2.58
N PHE A 51 -2.22 -4.91 1.28
CA PHE A 51 -2.89 -6.04 0.66
C PHE A 51 -1.94 -6.76 -0.30
N GLY A 52 -1.90 -8.08 -0.21
CA GLY A 52 -1.33 -8.90 -1.27
C GLY A 52 -2.25 -8.88 -2.49
N TYR A 53 -1.67 -8.92 -3.69
CA TYR A 53 -2.43 -9.00 -4.94
C TYR A 53 -1.97 -10.20 -5.75
N LEU A 54 -2.87 -11.14 -6.00
CA LEU A 54 -2.60 -12.35 -6.79
C LEU A 54 -3.86 -12.77 -7.53
N ASN A 55 -3.73 -13.17 -8.80
CA ASN A 55 -4.84 -13.67 -9.63
C ASN A 55 -6.08 -12.75 -9.63
N ASN A 56 -5.89 -11.44 -9.78
CA ASN A 56 -6.97 -10.44 -9.76
C ASN A 56 -7.78 -10.39 -8.44
N ASN A 57 -7.22 -10.88 -7.34
CA ASN A 57 -7.83 -10.82 -6.03
C ASN A 57 -6.87 -10.28 -4.96
N TYR A 58 -7.44 -9.57 -3.98
CA TYR A 58 -6.70 -9.07 -2.83
C TYR A 58 -6.80 -10.04 -1.65
N PHE A 59 -5.70 -10.19 -0.90
CA PHE A 59 -5.67 -11.04 0.30
C PHE A 59 -4.86 -10.39 1.44
N PHE A 60 -5.10 -10.89 2.65
CA PHE A 60 -4.40 -10.54 3.90
C PHE A 60 -3.45 -11.67 4.31
#